data_AF-A0A077EJJ5-F1
#
_entry.id   AF-A0A077EJJ5-F1
#
_cell.length_a   1.000
_cell.length_b   1.000
_cell.length_c   1.000
_cell.angle_alpha   90.00
_cell.angle_beta   90.00
_cell.angle_gamma   90.00
#
_symmetry.space_group_name_H-M   'P 1'
#
loop_
_entity.id
_entity.type
_entity.pdbx_description
1 polymer ?
#
loop_
_entity_poly.entity_id
_entity_poly.type
_entity_poly.pdbx_seq_one_letter_code
_entity_poly.pdbx_strand_id
1 'polypeptide(L)'
;MDIWALPGGFIFKDENVDDAAYRLLYERTHLDEIFLEQFYTFGNKNRTESDIHNRLTKNKEIDLPKDHWLFQRHISIGYYALIDYTLSSTFPDAFSEKCEWFDVHNLPKEIAFDHREIIEKGMEFLRKNLDYKIYGSNLLPEKFTMKELQNLYEYILGEPLRRNNFQRKMLSLDFLERLEKKFDGSANKAPYYYKFKK
;
A
#
# COMPACT_ATOMS: atom_id res chain seq x y z
N MET A 1 -1.57 -23.80 4.51
CA MET A 1 -0.20 -23.52 3.99
C MET A 1 0.20 -22.16 4.50
N ASP A 2 1.38 -21.98 5.09
CA ASP A 2 1.81 -20.68 5.62
C ASP A 2 2.63 -19.92 4.57
N ILE A 3 1.96 -19.48 3.50
CA ILE A 3 2.55 -18.64 2.45
C ILE A 3 1.66 -17.43 2.25
N TRP A 4 2.27 -16.25 2.29
CA TRP A 4 1.58 -14.98 2.10
C TRP A 4 1.81 -14.46 0.69
N ALA A 5 0.86 -13.68 0.19
CA ALA A 5 0.94 -13.02 -1.10
C ALA A 5 0.40 -11.60 -0.97
N LEU A 6 0.88 -10.69 -1.82
CA LEU A 6 0.20 -9.42 -2.01
C LEU A 6 -1.23 -9.66 -2.50
N PRO A 7 -2.17 -8.80 -2.10
CA PRO A 7 -3.47 -8.75 -2.75
C PRO A 7 -3.31 -8.57 -4.25
N GLY A 8 -3.96 -9.42 -5.03
CA GLY A 8 -3.85 -9.42 -6.47
C GLY A 8 -4.88 -10.30 -7.11
N GLY A 9 -4.94 -10.25 -8.44
CA GLY A 9 -5.88 -11.03 -9.22
C GLY A 9 -5.68 -10.78 -10.70
N PHE A 10 -6.65 -11.25 -11.49
CA PHE A 10 -6.62 -11.15 -12.94
C PHE A 10 -7.52 -10.00 -13.41
N ILE A 11 -7.15 -9.46 -14.56
CA ILE A 11 -7.92 -8.46 -15.30
C ILE A 11 -8.89 -9.22 -16.21
N PHE A 12 -10.17 -8.93 -16.09
CA PHE A 12 -11.23 -9.46 -16.95
C PHE A 12 -11.17 -8.86 -18.35
N LYS A 13 -11.84 -9.51 -19.31
CA LYS A 13 -11.78 -9.12 -20.72
C LYS A 13 -12.53 -7.82 -21.03
N ASP A 14 -13.44 -7.45 -20.13
CA ASP A 14 -14.40 -6.36 -20.25
C ASP A 14 -14.16 -5.24 -19.22
N GLU A 15 -12.99 -5.20 -18.58
CA GLU A 15 -12.59 -4.13 -17.66
C GLU A 15 -11.25 -3.50 -18.07
N ASN A 16 -11.05 -2.21 -17.73
CA ASN A 16 -9.74 -1.58 -17.87
C ASN A 16 -8.80 -2.03 -16.75
N VAL A 17 -7.50 -1.79 -16.94
CA VAL A 17 -6.47 -2.14 -15.95
C VAL A 17 -6.70 -1.41 -14.62
N ASP A 18 -6.99 -0.11 -14.67
CA ASP A 18 -7.23 0.70 -13.46
C ASP A 18 -8.52 0.24 -12.75
N ASP A 19 -9.57 -0.07 -13.49
CA ASP A 19 -10.83 -0.60 -12.93
C ASP A 19 -10.61 -1.93 -12.20
N ALA A 20 -9.78 -2.81 -12.78
CA ALA A 20 -9.38 -4.06 -12.12
C ALA A 20 -8.61 -3.80 -10.83
N ALA A 21 -7.69 -2.83 -10.81
CA ALA A 21 -6.92 -2.49 -9.63
C ALA A 21 -7.82 -1.95 -8.50
N TYR A 22 -8.78 -1.09 -8.83
CA TYR A 22 -9.79 -0.61 -7.87
C TYR A 22 -10.68 -1.74 -7.35
N ARG A 23 -11.20 -2.60 -8.24
CA ARG A 23 -12.01 -3.76 -7.86
C ARG A 23 -11.27 -4.70 -6.92
N LEU A 24 -10.03 -5.06 -7.25
CA LEU A 24 -9.21 -5.96 -6.43
C LEU A 24 -8.90 -5.36 -5.05
N LEU A 25 -8.70 -4.04 -4.98
CA LEU A 25 -8.53 -3.35 -3.70
C LEU A 25 -9.82 -3.36 -2.88
N TYR A 26 -10.95 -3.04 -3.50
CA TYR A 26 -12.26 -3.02 -2.86
C TYR A 26 -12.63 -4.40 -2.31
N GLU A 27 -12.44 -5.48 -3.07
CA GLU A 27 -12.71 -6.85 -2.61
C GLU A 27 -11.96 -7.22 -1.32
N ARG A 28 -10.81 -6.58 -1.04
CA ARG A 28 -9.96 -6.89 0.11
C ARG A 28 -10.15 -5.96 1.28
N THR A 29 -10.66 -4.75 1.04
CA THR A 29 -10.69 -3.66 2.04
C THR A 29 -12.08 -3.06 2.26
N HIS A 30 -13.01 -3.25 1.31
CA HIS A 30 -14.30 -2.56 1.21
C HIS A 30 -14.19 -1.04 1.27
N LEU A 31 -13.07 -0.50 0.81
CA LEU A 31 -12.85 0.93 0.74
C LEU A 31 -12.90 1.39 -0.71
N ASP A 32 -13.68 2.46 -0.92
CA ASP A 32 -13.80 3.18 -2.18
C ASP A 32 -13.07 4.53 -2.10
N GLU A 33 -12.86 5.17 -3.26
CA GLU A 33 -12.26 6.52 -3.36
C GLU A 33 -10.85 6.65 -2.73
N ILE A 34 -10.06 5.56 -2.78
CA ILE A 34 -8.68 5.57 -2.31
C ILE A 34 -7.75 6.05 -3.42
N PHE A 35 -6.73 6.82 -3.03
CA PHE A 35 -5.56 7.05 -3.86
C PHE A 35 -4.93 5.73 -4.30
N LEU A 36 -4.93 5.48 -5.60
CA LEU A 36 -4.38 4.27 -6.23
C LEU A 36 -3.54 4.68 -7.43
N GLU A 37 -2.35 4.11 -7.57
CA GLU A 37 -1.46 4.48 -8.67
C GLU A 37 -0.59 3.30 -9.13
N GLN A 38 -0.50 3.16 -10.45
CA GLN A 38 0.42 2.24 -11.09
C GLN A 38 1.86 2.74 -10.92
N PHE A 39 2.76 1.88 -10.42
CA PHE A 39 4.16 2.25 -10.23
C PHE A 39 5.13 1.44 -11.09
N TYR A 40 4.75 0.24 -11.54
CA TYR A 40 5.65 -0.62 -12.32
C TYR A 40 4.92 -1.76 -13.05
N THR A 41 5.60 -2.39 -14.02
CA THR A 41 5.13 -3.62 -14.68
C THR A 41 6.17 -4.73 -14.52
N PHE A 42 5.76 -5.87 -13.95
CA PHE A 42 6.59 -7.03 -13.64
C PHE A 42 6.40 -8.11 -14.71
N GLY A 43 7.41 -8.27 -15.56
CA GLY A 43 7.35 -9.16 -16.73
C GLY A 43 8.46 -10.22 -16.79
N ASN A 44 9.22 -10.43 -15.71
CA ASN A 44 10.30 -11.42 -15.68
C ASN A 44 9.79 -12.81 -16.08
N LYS A 45 10.48 -13.51 -17.00
CA LYS A 45 10.03 -14.81 -17.53
C LYS A 45 9.84 -15.88 -16.44
N ASN A 46 10.63 -15.81 -15.37
CA ASN A 46 10.67 -16.82 -14.32
C ASN A 46 9.81 -16.48 -13.10
N ARG A 47 9.03 -15.38 -13.13
CA ARG A 47 8.33 -14.90 -11.93
C ARG A 47 7.23 -15.83 -11.42
N THR A 48 6.68 -16.66 -12.30
CA THR A 48 5.66 -17.66 -11.99
C THR A 48 6.20 -19.09 -12.05
N GLU A 49 7.51 -19.31 -12.17
CA GLU A 49 8.13 -20.64 -12.20
C GLU A 49 8.12 -21.37 -10.83
N SER A 50 7.61 -20.71 -9.78
CA SER A 50 7.45 -21.36 -8.48
C SER A 50 6.30 -22.37 -8.49
N ASP A 51 6.41 -23.43 -7.68
CA ASP A 51 5.36 -24.45 -7.53
C ASP A 51 4.11 -23.95 -6.79
N ILE A 52 3.99 -22.63 -6.58
CA ILE A 52 2.92 -22.02 -5.78
C ILE A 52 1.54 -22.28 -6.40
N HIS A 53 1.38 -22.14 -7.72
CA HIS A 53 0.09 -22.40 -8.36
C HIS A 53 -0.37 -23.86 -8.19
N ASN A 54 0.54 -24.83 -8.37
CA ASN A 54 0.23 -26.26 -8.14
C ASN A 54 -0.12 -26.53 -6.68
N ARG A 55 0.59 -25.90 -5.76
CA ARG A 55 0.34 -26.01 -4.31
C ARG A 55 -1.02 -25.44 -3.93
N LEU A 56 -1.42 -24.31 -4.51
CA LEU A 56 -2.71 -23.67 -4.28
C LEU A 56 -3.88 -24.51 -4.82
N THR A 57 -3.79 -24.99 -6.07
CA THR A 57 -4.85 -25.80 -6.69
C THR A 57 -5.02 -27.13 -5.97
N LYS A 58 -3.92 -27.81 -5.62
CA LYS A 58 -3.95 -29.06 -4.86
C LYS A 58 -4.57 -28.90 -3.47
N ASN A 59 -4.26 -27.82 -2.76
CA ASN A 59 -4.85 -27.55 -1.43
C ASN A 59 -6.37 -27.30 -1.50
N LYS A 60 -6.88 -26.79 -2.62
CA LYS A 60 -8.31 -26.51 -2.84
C LYS A 60 -9.03 -27.67 -3.57
N GLU A 61 -8.36 -28.80 -3.76
CA GLU A 61 -8.86 -29.97 -4.50
C GLU A 61 -9.31 -29.63 -5.94
N ILE A 62 -8.65 -28.63 -6.55
CA ILE A 62 -8.91 -28.23 -7.94
C ILE A 62 -7.92 -28.95 -8.84
N ASP A 63 -8.43 -29.81 -9.72
CA ASP A 63 -7.63 -30.46 -10.77
C ASP A 63 -7.72 -29.62 -12.05
N LEU A 64 -6.56 -29.10 -12.50
CA LEU A 64 -6.45 -28.28 -13.70
C LEU A 64 -5.50 -28.96 -14.69
N PRO A 65 -5.80 -28.94 -16.01
CA PRO A 65 -4.89 -29.42 -17.03
C PRO A 65 -3.50 -28.75 -16.93
N LYS A 66 -2.43 -29.47 -17.24
CA LYS A 66 -1.05 -28.94 -17.16
C LYS A 66 -0.81 -27.73 -18.08
N ASP A 67 -1.56 -27.63 -19.17
CA ASP A 67 -1.52 -26.54 -20.15
C ASP A 67 -2.47 -25.39 -19.80
N HIS A 68 -3.21 -25.50 -18.69
CA HIS A 68 -4.12 -24.45 -18.22
C HIS A 68 -3.38 -23.11 -18.06
N TRP A 69 -4.02 -22.02 -18.47
CA TRP A 69 -3.43 -20.67 -18.52
C TRP A 69 -2.83 -20.22 -17.18
N LEU A 70 -3.38 -20.69 -16.05
CA LEU A 70 -2.89 -20.43 -14.70
C LEU A 70 -1.44 -20.90 -14.46
N PHE A 71 -0.97 -21.88 -15.22
CA PHE A 71 0.42 -22.39 -15.12
C PHE A 71 1.35 -21.76 -16.15
N GLN A 72 0.86 -20.82 -16.96
CA GLN A 72 1.66 -20.15 -17.97
C GLN A 72 2.37 -18.91 -17.42
N ARG A 73 3.08 -18.19 -18.30
CA ARG A 73 3.77 -16.95 -17.94
C ARG A 73 2.76 -15.84 -17.68
N HIS A 74 2.92 -15.14 -16.56
CA HIS A 74 2.11 -13.97 -16.22
C HIS A 74 2.92 -12.68 -16.26
N ILE A 75 2.27 -11.60 -16.69
CA ILE A 75 2.74 -10.23 -16.47
C ILE A 75 1.83 -9.63 -15.40
N SER A 76 2.41 -8.96 -14.42
CA SER A 76 1.66 -8.26 -13.38
C SER A 76 1.93 -6.77 -13.45
N ILE A 77 0.90 -5.97 -13.22
CA ILE A 77 1.01 -4.52 -13.14
C ILE A 77 0.90 -4.15 -11.67
N GLY A 78 1.95 -3.51 -11.15
CA GLY A 78 2.02 -3.10 -9.76
C GLY A 78 1.30 -1.79 -9.54
N TYR A 79 0.30 -1.84 -8.66
CA TYR A 79 -0.36 -0.67 -8.10
C TYR A 79 -0.05 -0.58 -6.61
N TYR A 80 -0.04 0.63 -6.07
CA TYR A 80 -0.01 0.84 -4.63
C TYR A 80 -1.09 1.81 -4.21
N ALA A 81 -1.59 1.59 -3.00
CA ALA A 81 -2.61 2.42 -2.36
C ALA A 81 -2.10 2.91 -1.01
N LEU A 82 -2.54 4.10 -0.62
CA LEU A 82 -2.23 4.68 0.69
C LEU A 82 -3.53 4.80 1.50
N ILE A 83 -3.67 3.91 2.48
CA ILE A 83 -4.92 3.66 3.20
C ILE A 83 -4.71 3.92 4.69
N ASP A 84 -5.65 4.63 5.32
CA ASP A 84 -5.77 4.60 6.77
C ASP A 84 -6.29 3.22 7.19
N TYR A 85 -5.36 2.38 7.65
CA TYR A 85 -5.67 0.99 8.01
C TYR A 85 -6.70 0.90 9.14
N THR A 86 -6.88 1.95 9.96
CA THR A 86 -7.89 1.97 11.04
C THR A 86 -9.33 2.05 10.52
N LEU A 87 -9.50 2.52 9.28
CA LEU A 87 -10.79 2.59 8.59
C LEU A 87 -11.11 1.30 7.83
N SER A 88 -10.15 0.37 7.72
CA SER A 88 -10.30 -0.86 6.95
C SER A 88 -10.42 -2.09 7.83
N SER A 89 -11.31 -3.00 7.44
CA SER A 89 -11.17 -4.42 7.77
C SER A 89 -10.60 -5.15 6.55
N THR A 90 -9.79 -6.18 6.76
CA THR A 90 -9.21 -6.98 5.68
C THR A 90 -10.02 -8.24 5.45
N PHE A 91 -10.31 -8.53 4.17
CA PHE A 91 -11.15 -9.65 3.77
C PHE A 91 -10.37 -10.60 2.85
N PRO A 92 -10.34 -11.91 3.15
CA PRO A 92 -9.74 -12.89 2.26
C PRO A 92 -10.55 -13.05 0.97
N ASP A 93 -9.89 -13.48 -0.10
CA ASP A 93 -10.54 -13.87 -1.36
C ASP A 93 -10.87 -15.36 -1.44
N ALA A 94 -11.39 -15.80 -2.59
CA ALA A 94 -11.74 -17.20 -2.82
C ALA A 94 -10.55 -18.18 -2.65
N PHE A 95 -9.32 -17.72 -2.87
CA PHE A 95 -8.10 -18.53 -2.80
C PHE A 95 -7.38 -18.42 -1.45
N SER A 96 -7.63 -17.36 -0.70
CA SER A 96 -6.95 -17.02 0.55
C SER A 96 -7.79 -17.42 1.77
N GLU A 97 -7.15 -17.93 2.82
CA GLU A 97 -7.82 -18.17 4.11
C GLU A 97 -7.88 -16.90 4.95
N LYS A 98 -6.92 -15.99 4.76
CA LYS A 98 -6.72 -14.79 5.56
C LYS A 98 -6.23 -13.63 4.70
N CYS A 99 -6.54 -12.43 5.16
CA CYS A 99 -5.94 -11.18 4.70
C CYS A 99 -5.64 -10.35 5.96
N GLU A 100 -4.39 -9.91 6.11
CA GLU A 100 -3.93 -9.23 7.33
C GLU A 100 -2.97 -8.08 6.97
N TRP A 101 -2.90 -7.09 7.85
CA TRP A 101 -1.91 -6.02 7.78
C TRP A 101 -0.58 -6.48 8.37
N PHE A 102 0.52 -6.21 7.65
CA PHE A 102 1.87 -6.51 8.09
C PHE A 102 2.71 -5.24 8.15
N ASP A 103 3.60 -5.15 9.15
CA ASP A 103 4.68 -4.17 9.13
C ASP A 103 5.63 -4.51 7.98
N VAL A 104 5.88 -3.54 7.09
CA VAL A 104 6.76 -3.71 5.92
C VAL A 104 8.20 -4.04 6.32
N HIS A 105 8.63 -3.70 7.54
CA HIS A 105 9.92 -4.05 8.09
C HIS A 105 9.95 -5.42 8.77
N ASN A 106 8.79 -6.06 8.94
CA ASN A 106 8.64 -7.37 9.57
C ASN A 106 7.66 -8.26 8.78
N LEU A 107 7.95 -8.42 7.48
CA LEU A 107 7.15 -9.24 6.59
C LEU A 107 7.31 -10.74 6.89
N PRO A 108 6.31 -11.56 6.54
CA PRO A 108 6.42 -13.02 6.61
C PRO A 108 7.66 -13.55 5.89
N LYS A 109 8.20 -14.67 6.38
CA LYS A 109 9.38 -15.32 5.78
C LYS A 109 9.06 -15.82 4.37
N GLU A 110 7.97 -16.56 4.24
CA GLU A 110 7.50 -17.15 2.99
C GLU A 110 6.48 -16.23 2.30
N ILE A 111 6.91 -15.64 1.19
CA ILE A 111 6.05 -14.80 0.33
C ILE A 111 6.06 -15.40 -1.07
N ALA A 112 4.87 -15.58 -1.66
CA ALA A 112 4.69 -16.19 -2.96
C ALA A 112 5.35 -15.37 -4.09
N PHE A 113 5.81 -16.09 -5.13
CA PHE A 113 6.33 -15.52 -6.38
C PHE A 113 7.46 -14.51 -6.15
N ASP A 114 7.46 -13.42 -6.92
CA ASP A 114 8.33 -12.26 -6.82
C ASP A 114 7.74 -11.15 -5.94
N HIS A 115 6.71 -11.41 -5.12
CA HIS A 115 5.99 -10.35 -4.40
C HIS A 115 6.87 -9.57 -3.43
N ARG A 116 7.97 -10.14 -2.92
CA ARG A 116 8.96 -9.39 -2.13
C ARG A 116 9.63 -8.29 -2.98
N GLU A 117 10.00 -8.59 -4.22
CA GLU A 117 10.53 -7.61 -5.17
C GLU A 117 9.48 -6.52 -5.48
N ILE A 118 8.21 -6.91 -5.64
CA ILE A 118 7.10 -5.96 -5.85
C ILE A 118 6.99 -4.98 -4.68
N ILE A 119 7.03 -5.47 -3.43
CA ILE A 119 6.97 -4.63 -2.23
C ILE A 119 8.16 -3.67 -2.18
N GLU A 120 9.37 -4.17 -2.42
CA GLU A 120 10.59 -3.35 -2.43
C GLU A 120 10.53 -2.25 -3.49
N LYS A 121 10.07 -2.57 -4.70
CA LYS A 121 9.87 -1.59 -5.78
C LYS A 121 8.78 -0.56 -5.45
N GLY A 122 7.69 -0.98 -4.84
CA GLY A 122 6.64 -0.09 -4.37
C GLY A 122 7.15 0.89 -3.31
N MET A 123 7.93 0.41 -2.34
CA MET A 123 8.56 1.26 -1.31
C MET A 123 9.58 2.22 -1.91
N GLU A 124 10.40 1.77 -2.86
CA GLU A 124 11.32 2.64 -3.60
C GLU A 124 10.57 3.76 -4.33
N PHE A 125 9.47 3.44 -5.01
CA PHE A 125 8.64 4.40 -5.72
C PHE A 125 7.99 5.40 -4.77
N LEU A 126 7.40 4.93 -3.66
CA LEU A 126 6.78 5.79 -2.64
C LEU A 126 7.80 6.77 -2.06
N ARG A 127 8.98 6.30 -1.67
CA ARG A 127 10.05 7.15 -1.10
C ARG A 127 10.52 8.22 -2.08
N LYS A 128 10.66 7.88 -3.37
CA LYS A 128 11.08 8.82 -4.41
C LYS A 128 10.07 9.94 -4.66
N ASN A 129 8.79 9.69 -4.40
CA ASN A 129 7.70 10.62 -4.71
C ASN A 129 6.97 11.17 -3.47
N LEU A 130 7.52 10.93 -2.28
CA LEU A 130 6.80 11.04 -1.01
C LEU A 130 6.05 12.38 -0.82
N ASP A 131 6.71 13.50 -1.12
CA ASP A 131 6.11 14.83 -0.94
C ASP A 131 4.78 15.00 -1.70
N TYR A 132 4.73 14.52 -2.96
CA TYR A 132 3.53 14.58 -3.79
C TYR A 132 2.49 13.53 -3.38
N LYS A 133 2.94 12.33 -2.99
CA LYS A 133 2.03 11.22 -2.67
C LYS A 133 1.31 11.40 -1.35
N ILE A 134 1.96 11.95 -0.34
CA ILE A 134 1.33 12.22 0.95
C ILE A 134 0.22 13.27 0.81
N TYR A 135 0.42 14.28 -0.03
CA TYR A 135 -0.58 15.33 -0.28
C TYR A 135 -1.87 14.77 -0.90
N GLY A 136 -1.75 13.80 -1.82
CA GLY A 136 -2.89 13.12 -2.45
C GLY A 136 -3.45 11.94 -1.65
N SER A 137 -2.93 11.65 -0.45
CA SER A 137 -3.30 10.46 0.33
C SER A 137 -4.23 10.76 1.50
N ASN A 138 -4.93 9.71 1.96
CA ASN A 138 -5.75 9.74 3.17
C ASN A 138 -5.01 9.14 4.39
N LEU A 139 -3.67 9.21 4.43
CA LEU A 139 -2.87 8.61 5.52
C LEU A 139 -2.88 9.40 6.83
N LEU A 140 -3.27 10.67 6.77
CA LEU A 140 -3.41 11.52 7.94
C LEU A 140 -4.88 11.89 8.13
N PRO A 141 -5.33 12.05 9.38
CA PRO A 141 -6.66 12.59 9.65
C PRO A 141 -6.81 13.99 9.04
N GLU A 142 -8.04 14.47 8.88
CA GLU A 142 -8.31 15.80 8.29
C GLU A 142 -7.50 16.93 8.97
N LYS A 143 -7.28 16.81 10.28
CA LYS A 143 -6.42 17.71 11.07
C LYS A 143 -5.30 16.91 11.74
N PHE A 144 -4.06 17.30 11.46
CA PHE A 144 -2.86 16.67 12.04
C PHE A 144 -1.87 17.71 12.53
N THR A 145 -0.95 17.30 13.39
CA THR A 145 0.16 18.11 13.88
C THR A 145 1.40 17.91 13.02
N MET A 146 2.33 18.88 13.02
CA MET A 146 3.62 18.75 12.34
C MET A 146 4.43 17.53 12.84
N LYS A 147 4.22 17.11 14.09
CA LYS A 147 4.85 15.91 14.66
C LYS A 147 4.27 14.63 14.05
N GLU A 148 2.95 14.55 13.90
CA GLU A 148 2.29 13.40 13.26
C GLU A 148 2.72 13.29 11.79
N LEU A 149 2.79 14.41 11.05
CA LEU A 149 3.34 14.45 9.70
C LEU A 149 4.82 14.01 9.66
N GLN A 150 5.65 14.47 10.60
CA GLN A 150 7.06 14.07 10.69
C GLN A 150 7.20 12.57 10.92
N ASN A 151 6.46 12.01 11.88
CA ASN A 151 6.49 10.59 12.20
C ASN A 151 6.13 9.73 10.96
N LEU A 152 5.14 10.15 10.17
CA LEU A 152 4.76 9.47 8.95
C LEU A 152 5.91 9.42 7.93
N TYR A 153 6.59 10.56 7.73
CA TYR A 153 7.75 10.63 6.84
C TYR A 153 8.91 9.77 7.33
N GLU A 154 9.25 9.86 8.62
CA GLU A 154 10.32 9.07 9.23
C GLU A 154 10.05 7.56 9.11
N TYR A 155 8.80 7.12 9.30
CA TYR A 155 8.42 5.72 9.15
C TYR A 155 8.59 5.25 7.70
N ILE A 156 8.10 6.01 6.72
CA ILE A 156 8.21 5.63 5.30
C ILE A 156 9.66 5.64 4.82
N LEU A 157 10.45 6.63 5.23
CA LEU A 157 11.86 6.76 4.86
C LEU A 157 12.75 5.75 5.61
N GLY A 158 12.35 5.34 6.82
CA GLY A 158 13.13 4.45 7.68
C GLY A 158 14.28 5.17 8.40
N GLU A 159 14.26 6.49 8.51
CA GLU A 159 15.29 7.29 9.15
C GLU A 159 14.72 8.50 9.92
N PRO A 160 15.36 8.93 11.02
CA PRO A 160 14.90 10.10 11.78
C PRO A 160 15.22 11.41 11.05
N LEU A 161 14.30 12.36 11.11
CA LEU A 161 14.41 13.68 10.52
C LEU A 161 14.64 14.75 11.58
N ARG A 162 15.46 15.75 11.24
CA ARG A 162 15.67 16.89 12.14
C ARG A 162 14.43 17.79 12.12
N ARG A 163 13.71 17.83 13.25
CA ARG A 163 12.46 18.60 13.45
C ARG A 163 12.45 20.00 12.80
N ASN A 164 13.45 20.84 13.09
CA ASN A 164 13.48 22.22 12.56
C ASN A 164 13.65 22.27 11.03
N ASN A 165 14.44 21.36 10.46
CA ASN A 165 14.63 21.28 9.01
C ASN A 165 13.37 20.75 8.33
N PHE A 166 12.77 19.71 8.89
CA PHE A 166 11.53 19.13 8.40
C PHE A 166 10.39 20.15 8.39
N GLN A 167 10.15 20.83 9.52
CA GLN A 167 9.12 21.85 9.63
C GLN A 167 9.33 22.99 8.63
N ARG A 168 10.57 23.47 8.46
CA ARG A 168 10.90 24.50 7.45
C ARG A 168 10.60 24.00 6.03
N LYS A 169 11.01 22.76 5.70
CA LYS A 169 10.73 22.15 4.38
C LYS A 169 9.22 22.07 4.13
N MET A 170 8.46 21.46 5.03
CA MET A 170 7.01 21.25 4.86
C MET A 170 6.24 22.57 4.71
N LEU A 171 6.61 23.61 5.47
CA LEU A 171 5.98 24.93 5.33
C LEU A 171 6.37 25.63 4.02
N SER A 172 7.58 25.39 3.50
CA SER A 172 8.02 25.98 2.23
C SER A 172 7.36 25.38 0.98
N LEU A 173 6.82 24.16 1.08
CA LEU A 173 6.10 23.50 -0.01
C LEU A 173 4.70 24.08 -0.23
N ASP A 174 4.24 24.95 0.67
CA ASP A 174 3.00 25.72 0.59
C ASP A 174 1.70 24.93 0.36
N PHE A 175 1.69 23.64 0.68
CA PHE A 175 0.48 22.79 0.63
C PHE A 175 -0.26 22.68 1.98
N LEU A 176 0.24 23.31 3.04
CA LEU A 176 -0.35 23.23 4.39
C LEU A 176 -1.09 24.51 4.76
N GLU A 177 -2.31 24.35 5.28
CA GLU A 177 -3.04 25.41 5.99
C GLU A 177 -2.84 25.23 7.49
N ARG A 178 -2.36 26.27 8.19
CA ARG A 178 -2.23 26.26 9.66
C ARG A 178 -3.59 26.57 10.30
N LEU A 179 -3.97 25.77 11.28
CA LEU A 179 -5.25 25.87 11.99
C LEU A 179 -5.03 26.28 13.47
N GLU A 180 -6.05 26.07 14.30
CA GLU A 180 -6.01 26.27 15.74
C GLU A 180 -4.94 25.40 16.44
N LYS A 181 -4.61 25.75 17.69
CA LYS A 181 -3.75 24.91 18.52
C LYS A 181 -4.51 23.68 19.02
N LYS A 182 -3.82 22.55 19.10
CA LYS A 182 -4.27 21.32 19.78
C LYS A 182 -4.24 21.53 21.29
N PHE A 183 -5.33 22.04 21.86
CA PHE A 183 -5.46 22.24 23.29
C PHE A 183 -5.88 20.94 23.99
N ASP A 184 -5.04 20.48 24.93
CA ASP A 184 -5.28 19.32 25.80
C ASP A 184 -5.45 19.70 27.28
N GLY A 185 -5.64 20.99 27.56
CA GLY A 185 -5.72 21.53 28.92
C GLY A 185 -4.47 22.31 29.38
N SER A 186 -3.38 22.34 28.59
CA SER A 186 -2.19 23.14 28.89
C SER A 186 -1.81 24.11 27.74
N ALA A 187 -1.90 25.43 27.98
CA ALA A 187 -1.85 26.43 26.92
C ALA A 187 -0.44 26.75 26.38
N ASN A 188 0.63 26.53 27.17
CA ASN A 188 1.93 27.12 26.88
C ASN A 188 2.80 26.35 25.88
N LYS A 189 2.44 25.12 25.48
CA LYS A 189 3.21 24.30 24.52
C LYS A 189 2.38 23.55 23.47
N ALA A 190 1.08 23.83 23.39
CA ALA A 190 0.18 23.17 22.45
C ALA A 190 0.66 23.35 20.99
N PRO A 191 0.84 22.25 20.22
CA PRO A 191 1.21 22.33 18.80
C PRO A 191 0.03 22.88 17.98
N TYR A 192 0.32 23.45 16.81
CA TYR A 192 -0.73 23.80 15.85
C TYR A 192 -1.21 22.56 15.10
N TYR A 193 -2.51 22.53 14.82
CA TYR A 193 -3.05 21.69 13.77
C TYR A 193 -2.75 22.28 12.39
N TYR A 194 -2.72 21.39 11.42
CA TYR A 194 -2.57 21.65 10.01
C TYR A 194 -3.54 20.74 9.24
N LYS A 195 -3.89 21.16 8.03
CA LYS A 195 -4.53 20.32 7.02
C LYS A 195 -3.88 20.57 5.66
N PHE A 196 -4.02 19.64 4.73
CA PHE A 196 -3.64 19.87 3.33
C PHE A 196 -4.60 20.90 2.70
N LYS A 197 -4.05 21.87 1.96
CA LYS A 197 -4.83 22.79 1.12
C LYS A 197 -5.41 21.97 -0.02
N LYS A 198 -6.74 21.88 -0.15
CA LYS A 198 -7.37 21.28 -1.34
C LYS A 198 -7.38 22.26 -2.50
#